data_AF-A0A3D8PEW5-F1
#
_entry.id   AF-A0A3D8PEW5-F1
#
_cell.length_a   1.000
_cell.length_b   1.000
_cell.length_c   1.000
_cell.angle_alpha   90.00
_cell.angle_beta   90.00
_cell.angle_gamma   90.00
#
_symmetry.space_group_name_H-M   'P 1'
#
loop_
_entity.id
_entity.type
_entity.pdbx_description
1 polymer ?
#
loop_
_entity_poly.entity_id
_entity_poly.type
_entity_poly.pdbx_seq_one_letter_code
_entity_poly.pdbx_strand_id
1 'polypeptide(L)'
;MSFASANERYFVNLVNQARRAEGLSPLAIEKRLNDSADGHSRWMLDTDIFSHTGRGGSSSRERMEGAGFHLAGDWMTAENIGYVSIQGEADLRDEIRQLHQNLMNSLGHYQNIMSDAGYIGIGIQVGFLTVNGRDYKVLMATQNFADTDGQVRVDTGTFARVADPGANLFLQSRAGWLESFDGQRFVTPGPAQSTPRNDDYQLTARNDVAWGGNGNDWMDGRRGHDSLSGGPGNDRIFGGEGFDSLHGGIGNDSVQGGPGNDTLAGAEGNDQLRGELGNDTLWGGMGQDVMLGGYGQDFLDGGAGNDWLRGEPGNDRLVGAAGNDTLHGGLGNDVLIGGAGADVFIFQHGQGVDTISGYQRGIDRLLIGDGLLDANPAAFIRDHMHKTANGVVIDFGDGDRIVLEGQNLTVAGVADDIFAI
;
A
#
# COMPACT_ATOMS: atom_id res chain seq x y z
N MET A 1 -12.91 -11.46 -30.02
CA MET A 1 -11.49 -11.20 -29.75
C MET A 1 -11.43 -9.95 -28.88
N SER A 2 -10.82 -10.01 -27.71
CA SER A 2 -10.67 -8.83 -26.84
C SER A 2 -9.83 -7.79 -27.59
N PHE A 3 -10.25 -6.53 -27.56
CA PHE A 3 -9.61 -5.43 -28.30
C PHE A 3 -8.36 -4.88 -27.59
N ALA A 4 -8.17 -5.22 -26.32
CA ALA A 4 -6.94 -4.95 -25.59
C ALA A 4 -5.99 -6.16 -25.64
N SER A 5 -4.68 -5.92 -25.61
CA SER A 5 -3.68 -6.98 -25.46
C SER A 5 -3.66 -7.55 -24.03
N ALA A 6 -2.96 -8.67 -23.82
CA ALA A 6 -2.77 -9.21 -22.47
C ALA A 6 -1.99 -8.25 -21.56
N ASN A 7 -1.02 -7.53 -22.13
CA ASN A 7 -0.19 -6.55 -21.42
C ASN A 7 -0.98 -5.30 -21.05
N GLU A 8 -1.85 -4.83 -21.95
CA GLU A 8 -2.74 -3.70 -21.67
C GLU A 8 -3.72 -4.03 -20.56
N ARG A 9 -4.35 -5.22 -20.59
CA ARG A 9 -5.22 -5.67 -19.49
C ARG A 9 -4.45 -5.82 -18.18
N TYR A 10 -3.20 -6.31 -18.23
CA TYR A 10 -2.36 -6.42 -17.05
C TYR A 10 -2.06 -5.04 -16.45
N PHE A 11 -1.69 -4.06 -17.27
CA PHE A 11 -1.46 -2.69 -16.84
C PHE A 11 -2.73 -2.05 -16.25
N VAL A 12 -3.89 -2.20 -16.91
CA VAL A 12 -5.15 -1.68 -16.38
C VAL A 12 -5.54 -2.38 -15.07
N ASN A 13 -5.18 -3.64 -14.89
CA ASN A 13 -5.37 -4.31 -13.60
C ASN A 13 -4.53 -3.65 -12.51
N LEU A 14 -3.25 -3.32 -12.76
CA LEU A 14 -2.42 -2.56 -11.81
C LEU A 14 -3.03 -1.18 -11.50
N VAL A 15 -3.49 -0.46 -12.53
CA VAL A 15 -4.20 0.82 -12.35
C VAL A 15 -5.46 0.66 -11.49
N ASN A 16 -6.26 -0.36 -11.74
CA ASN A 16 -7.49 -0.60 -10.99
C ASN A 16 -7.22 -1.17 -9.59
N GLN A 17 -6.11 -1.86 -9.37
CA GLN A 17 -5.64 -2.21 -8.03
C GLN A 17 -5.27 -0.94 -7.25
N ALA A 18 -4.51 -0.04 -7.86
CA ALA A 18 -4.16 1.25 -7.27
C ALA A 18 -5.41 2.12 -7.00
N ARG A 19 -6.35 2.20 -7.93
CA ARG A 19 -7.62 2.93 -7.75
C ARG A 19 -8.48 2.33 -6.65
N ARG A 20 -8.59 1.00 -6.57
CA ARG A 20 -9.32 0.33 -5.49
C ARG A 20 -8.69 0.60 -4.13
N ALA A 21 -7.36 0.70 -4.05
CA ALA A 21 -6.66 1.09 -2.82
C ALA A 21 -7.03 2.52 -2.38
N GLU A 22 -7.35 3.41 -3.32
CA GLU A 22 -7.82 4.78 -3.06
C GLU A 22 -9.34 4.90 -2.93
N GLY A 23 -10.07 3.78 -2.84
CA GLY A 23 -11.55 3.77 -2.77
C GLY A 23 -12.25 4.23 -4.04
N LEU A 24 -11.52 4.34 -5.17
CA LEU A 24 -12.05 4.78 -6.44
C LEU A 24 -12.62 3.62 -7.25
N SER A 25 -13.67 3.93 -8.02
CA SER A 25 -14.26 2.97 -8.94
C SER A 25 -13.23 2.52 -9.99
N PRO A 26 -13.21 1.23 -10.37
CA PRO A 26 -12.30 0.74 -11.40
C PRO A 26 -12.63 1.36 -12.76
N LEU A 27 -11.59 1.64 -13.55
CA LEU A 27 -11.72 2.09 -14.93
C LEU A 27 -12.07 0.90 -15.83
N ALA A 28 -13.07 1.08 -16.68
CA ALA A 28 -13.36 0.14 -17.75
C ALA A 28 -12.46 0.44 -18.96
N ILE A 29 -11.90 -0.60 -19.59
CA ILE A 29 -11.16 -0.41 -20.84
C ILE A 29 -12.16 -0.03 -21.93
N GLU A 30 -11.96 1.11 -22.59
CA GLU A 30 -12.79 1.54 -23.72
C GLU A 30 -12.00 1.49 -25.03
N LYS A 31 -12.57 0.84 -26.03
CA LYS A 31 -11.89 0.52 -27.28
C LYS A 31 -11.33 1.75 -28.02
N ARG A 32 -12.13 2.81 -28.16
CA ARG A 32 -11.76 3.99 -28.94
C ARG A 32 -10.69 4.81 -28.23
N LEU A 33 -10.76 4.90 -26.89
CA LEU A 33 -9.66 5.44 -26.09
C LEU A 33 -8.38 4.60 -26.28
N ASN A 34 -8.51 3.26 -26.31
CA ASN A 34 -7.40 2.34 -26.53
C ASN A 34 -6.77 2.56 -27.92
N ASP A 35 -7.60 2.60 -28.98
CA ASP A 35 -7.17 2.86 -30.36
C ASP A 35 -6.43 4.20 -30.48
N SER A 36 -6.93 5.23 -29.78
CA SER A 36 -6.31 6.57 -29.74
C SER A 36 -4.94 6.55 -29.05
N ALA A 37 -4.85 5.92 -27.86
CA ALA A 37 -3.62 5.82 -27.09
C ALA A 37 -2.54 5.00 -27.81
N ASP A 38 -2.97 3.89 -28.41
CA ASP A 38 -2.16 2.99 -29.22
C ASP A 38 -1.60 3.68 -30.48
N GLY A 39 -2.42 4.49 -31.17
CA GLY A 39 -1.97 5.35 -32.26
C GLY A 39 -0.92 6.37 -31.84
N HIS A 40 -1.08 6.99 -30.67
CA HIS A 40 -0.15 8.00 -30.17
C HIS A 40 1.20 7.40 -29.72
N SER A 41 1.18 6.26 -29.02
CA SER A 41 2.38 5.53 -28.62
C SER A 41 3.23 5.11 -29.81
N ARG A 42 2.60 4.59 -30.88
CA ARG A 42 3.32 4.27 -32.13
C ARG A 42 3.91 5.52 -32.77
N TRP A 43 3.15 6.60 -32.85
CA TRP A 43 3.62 7.83 -33.47
C TRP A 43 4.84 8.42 -32.75
N MET A 44 4.86 8.40 -31.41
CA MET A 44 6.01 8.85 -30.61
C MET A 44 7.28 8.04 -30.91
N LEU A 45 7.16 6.71 -31.03
CA LEU A 45 8.27 5.83 -31.42
C LEU A 45 8.72 6.06 -32.87
N ASP A 46 7.76 6.16 -33.81
CA ASP A 46 8.06 6.33 -35.24
C ASP A 46 8.74 7.67 -35.56
N THR A 47 8.54 8.68 -34.70
CA THR A 47 9.04 10.04 -34.91
C THR A 47 10.14 10.45 -33.94
N ASP A 48 10.48 9.61 -32.96
CA ASP A 48 11.45 9.88 -31.90
C ASP A 48 11.10 11.17 -31.11
N ILE A 49 9.80 11.39 -30.89
CA ILE A 49 9.26 12.54 -30.16
C ILE A 49 8.52 12.04 -28.93
N PHE A 50 8.86 12.57 -27.76
CA PHE A 50 8.12 12.34 -26.52
C PHE A 50 7.31 13.59 -26.16
N SER A 51 6.02 13.61 -26.50
CA SER A 51 5.15 14.78 -26.31
C SER A 51 3.67 14.42 -26.20
N HIS A 52 2.93 15.20 -25.41
CA HIS A 52 1.46 15.18 -25.40
C HIS A 52 0.85 15.72 -26.72
N THR A 53 1.59 16.57 -27.42
CA THR A 53 1.18 17.12 -28.72
C THR A 53 1.53 16.12 -29.82
N GLY A 54 0.50 15.61 -30.49
CA GLY A 54 0.59 14.55 -31.49
C GLY A 54 0.79 15.06 -32.90
N ARG A 55 0.63 14.14 -33.86
CA ARG A 55 0.75 14.40 -35.30
C ARG A 55 -0.05 15.63 -35.72
N GLY A 56 0.60 16.54 -36.44
CA GLY A 56 -0.03 17.77 -36.95
C GLY A 56 -0.38 18.80 -35.87
N GLY A 57 0.14 18.66 -34.65
CA GLY A 57 -0.19 19.55 -33.53
C GLY A 57 -1.44 19.13 -32.74
N SER A 58 -1.95 17.92 -32.97
CA SER A 58 -3.18 17.44 -32.33
C SER A 58 -3.03 17.31 -30.81
N SER A 59 -4.05 17.75 -30.09
CA SER A 59 -4.26 17.49 -28.66
C SER A 59 -4.72 16.04 -28.42
N SER A 60 -4.63 15.56 -27.18
CA SER A 60 -5.17 14.25 -26.78
C SER A 60 -6.67 14.16 -27.07
N ARG A 61 -7.43 15.23 -26.82
CA ARG A 61 -8.86 15.34 -27.13
C ARG A 61 -9.15 15.10 -28.62
N GLU A 62 -8.46 15.80 -29.51
CA GLU A 62 -8.67 15.63 -30.97
C GLU A 62 -8.32 14.21 -31.42
N ARG A 63 -7.32 13.57 -30.80
CA ARG A 63 -6.99 12.16 -31.08
C ARG A 63 -8.07 11.20 -30.59
N MET A 64 -8.70 11.45 -29.45
CA MET A 64 -9.81 10.63 -28.94
C MET A 64 -11.06 10.77 -29.81
N GLU A 65 -11.40 12.00 -30.21
CA GLU A 65 -12.50 12.30 -31.14
C GLU A 65 -12.25 11.68 -32.53
N GLY A 66 -11.02 11.74 -33.03
CA GLY A 66 -10.59 11.08 -34.27
C GLY A 66 -10.72 9.55 -34.24
N ALA A 67 -10.63 8.93 -33.05
CA ALA A 67 -10.92 7.51 -32.85
C ALA A 67 -12.42 7.20 -32.70
N GLY A 68 -13.29 8.21 -32.86
CA GLY A 68 -14.74 8.09 -32.75
C GLY A 68 -15.27 8.12 -31.32
N PHE A 69 -14.46 8.54 -30.33
CA PHE A 69 -14.91 8.76 -28.97
C PHE A 69 -15.55 10.15 -28.88
N HIS A 70 -16.87 10.22 -28.85
CA HIS A 70 -17.60 11.48 -28.80
C HIS A 70 -17.62 12.03 -27.38
N LEU A 71 -16.89 13.12 -27.15
CA LEU A 71 -16.90 13.86 -25.89
C LEU A 71 -18.08 14.84 -25.91
N ALA A 72 -19.13 14.57 -25.14
CA ALA A 72 -20.21 15.54 -24.94
C ALA A 72 -19.80 16.56 -23.85
N GLY A 73 -19.66 17.84 -24.19
CA GLY A 73 -19.41 18.91 -23.20
C GLY A 73 -17.95 19.07 -22.72
N ASP A 74 -17.80 19.77 -21.59
CA ASP A 74 -16.54 20.14 -20.93
C ASP A 74 -15.96 19.03 -20.04
N TRP A 75 -16.33 17.77 -20.27
CA TRP A 75 -15.93 16.66 -19.40
C TRP A 75 -14.45 16.30 -19.54
N MET A 76 -13.86 15.92 -18.41
CA MET A 76 -12.41 15.81 -18.22
C MET A 76 -11.78 14.80 -19.18
N THR A 77 -10.89 15.29 -20.06
CA THR A 77 -9.94 14.45 -20.81
C THR A 77 -8.57 14.61 -20.18
N ALA A 78 -7.96 13.49 -19.81
CA ALA A 78 -6.60 13.47 -19.28
C ALA A 78 -5.73 12.48 -20.05
N GLU A 79 -4.45 12.77 -20.16
CA GLU A 79 -3.48 11.91 -20.82
C GLU A 79 -2.23 11.75 -19.97
N ASN A 80 -1.76 10.51 -19.85
CA ASN A 80 -0.41 10.21 -19.39
C ASN A 80 0.42 9.63 -20.53
N ILE A 81 1.69 10.00 -20.59
CA ILE A 81 2.68 9.35 -21.45
C ILE A 81 3.88 8.95 -20.60
N GLY A 82 4.49 7.81 -20.91
CA GLY A 82 5.64 7.32 -20.17
C GLY A 82 6.40 6.27 -20.97
N TYR A 83 7.65 6.04 -20.59
CA TYR A 83 8.42 4.92 -21.07
C TYR A 83 9.41 4.42 -20.01
N VAL A 84 9.82 3.17 -20.14
CA VAL A 84 10.93 2.56 -19.38
C VAL A 84 11.87 1.84 -20.34
N SER A 85 13.15 1.73 -19.98
CA SER A 85 14.11 0.93 -20.75
C SER A 85 13.89 -0.56 -20.50
N ILE A 86 13.99 -1.36 -21.56
CA ILE A 86 13.88 -2.83 -21.47
C ILE A 86 15.28 -3.39 -21.24
N GLN A 87 15.47 -4.18 -20.17
CA GLN A 87 16.78 -4.69 -19.78
C GLN A 87 17.08 -6.14 -20.23
N GLY A 88 16.06 -6.94 -20.62
CA GLY A 88 16.26 -8.23 -21.29
C GLY A 88 15.11 -9.24 -21.16
N GLU A 89 14.80 -9.92 -22.29
CA GLU A 89 13.85 -11.04 -22.53
C GLU A 89 12.32 -10.79 -22.57
N ALA A 90 11.58 -11.84 -22.98
CA ALA A 90 10.34 -11.83 -23.78
C ALA A 90 9.02 -11.51 -23.04
N ASP A 91 9.04 -11.41 -21.71
CA ASP A 91 7.88 -11.04 -20.88
C ASP A 91 8.06 -9.60 -20.37
N LEU A 92 7.07 -8.75 -20.61
CA LEU A 92 7.13 -7.31 -20.32
C LEU A 92 6.53 -6.96 -18.95
N ARG A 93 6.21 -7.96 -18.11
CA ARG A 93 5.51 -7.72 -16.83
C ARG A 93 6.30 -6.83 -15.87
N ASP A 94 7.61 -7.00 -15.79
CA ASP A 94 8.44 -6.18 -14.89
C ASP A 94 8.56 -4.74 -15.40
N GLU A 95 8.76 -4.54 -16.69
CA GLU A 95 8.72 -3.21 -17.29
C GLU A 95 7.35 -2.55 -17.17
N ILE A 96 6.26 -3.31 -17.27
CA ILE A 96 4.90 -2.81 -17.04
C ILE A 96 4.70 -2.37 -15.59
N ARG A 97 5.18 -3.15 -14.61
CA ARG A 97 5.13 -2.77 -13.19
C ARG A 97 5.96 -1.51 -12.93
N GLN A 98 7.17 -1.45 -13.46
CA GLN A 98 8.06 -0.30 -13.31
C GLN A 98 7.45 0.95 -13.95
N LEU A 99 6.90 0.83 -15.17
CA LEU A 99 6.22 1.93 -15.84
C LEU A 99 5.00 2.41 -15.05
N HIS A 100 4.19 1.48 -14.55
CA HIS A 100 3.06 1.82 -13.68
C HIS A 100 3.52 2.57 -12.43
N GLN A 101 4.55 2.10 -11.72
CA GLN A 101 5.13 2.78 -10.57
C GLN A 101 5.66 4.18 -10.93
N ASN A 102 6.35 4.34 -12.06
CA ASN A 102 6.83 5.64 -12.52
C ASN A 102 5.69 6.64 -12.77
N LEU A 103 4.57 6.17 -13.34
CA LEU A 103 3.38 7.01 -13.52
C LEU A 103 2.71 7.33 -12.18
N MET A 104 2.62 6.37 -11.26
CA MET A 104 2.08 6.57 -9.91
C MET A 104 2.91 7.55 -9.06
N ASN A 105 4.24 7.57 -9.26
CA ASN A 105 5.17 8.47 -8.57
C ASN A 105 5.23 9.88 -9.17
N SER A 106 4.59 10.11 -10.32
CA SER A 106 4.52 11.43 -10.96
C SER A 106 3.19 12.10 -10.63
N LEU A 107 3.24 13.23 -9.91
CA LEU A 107 2.03 13.90 -9.40
C LEU A 107 0.96 14.14 -10.47
N GLY A 108 1.33 14.67 -11.64
CA GLY A 108 0.39 14.93 -12.72
C GLY A 108 -0.19 13.65 -13.34
N HIS A 109 0.63 12.60 -13.44
CA HIS A 109 0.17 11.31 -13.96
C HIS A 109 -0.75 10.59 -12.98
N TYR A 110 -0.40 10.64 -11.70
CA TYR A 110 -1.18 10.12 -10.59
C TYR A 110 -2.56 10.76 -10.51
N GLN A 111 -2.65 12.09 -10.61
CA GLN A 111 -3.92 12.82 -10.66
C GLN A 111 -4.84 12.33 -11.79
N ASN A 112 -4.27 12.05 -12.96
CA ASN A 112 -5.04 11.52 -14.09
C ASN A 112 -5.50 10.08 -13.81
N ILE A 113 -4.63 9.23 -13.26
CA ILE A 113 -4.94 7.84 -12.88
C ILE A 113 -6.02 7.76 -11.81
N MET A 114 -6.03 8.71 -10.87
CA MET A 114 -6.97 8.80 -9.75
C MET A 114 -8.16 9.72 -10.00
N SER A 115 -8.33 10.21 -11.22
CA SER A 115 -9.45 11.09 -11.57
C SER A 115 -10.81 10.37 -11.52
N ASP A 116 -11.89 11.14 -11.57
CA ASP A 116 -13.27 10.62 -11.65
C ASP A 116 -13.62 10.00 -13.01
N ALA A 117 -12.65 9.82 -13.92
CA ALA A 117 -12.91 9.15 -15.20
C ALA A 117 -13.51 7.76 -14.96
N GLY A 118 -14.48 7.38 -15.79
CA GLY A 118 -15.05 6.02 -15.82
C GLY A 118 -14.26 5.04 -16.69
N TYR A 119 -13.44 5.56 -17.62
CA TYR A 119 -12.81 4.76 -18.66
C TYR A 119 -11.34 5.06 -18.86
N ILE A 120 -10.63 4.03 -19.31
CA ILE A 120 -9.23 4.10 -19.71
C ILE A 120 -9.04 3.49 -21.10
N GLY A 121 -8.20 4.11 -21.90
CA GLY A 121 -7.53 3.48 -23.03
C GLY A 121 -6.03 3.45 -22.76
N ILE A 122 -5.36 2.33 -23.05
CA ILE A 122 -3.91 2.23 -22.92
C ILE A 122 -3.30 1.62 -24.18
N GLY A 123 -2.38 2.36 -24.78
CA GLY A 123 -1.55 1.87 -25.88
C GLY A 123 -0.19 1.50 -25.35
N ILE A 124 0.22 0.23 -25.44
CA ILE A 124 1.56 -0.22 -25.06
C ILE A 124 2.33 -0.63 -26.31
N GLN A 125 3.49 0.00 -26.54
CA GLN A 125 4.34 -0.26 -27.71
C GLN A 125 5.78 -0.53 -27.29
N VAL A 126 6.43 -1.49 -27.97
CA VAL A 126 7.86 -1.75 -27.82
C VAL A 126 8.57 -1.20 -29.04
N GLY A 127 9.58 -0.37 -28.82
CA GLY A 127 10.36 0.24 -29.90
C GLY A 127 11.71 0.73 -29.41
N PHE A 128 12.29 1.68 -30.16
CA PHE A 128 13.56 2.31 -29.83
C PHE A 128 13.39 3.83 -29.77
N LEU A 129 14.09 4.48 -28.83
CA LEU A 129 14.25 5.92 -28.74
C LEU A 129 15.73 6.30 -28.88
N THR A 130 16.04 7.36 -29.61
CA THR A 130 17.41 7.83 -29.77
C THR A 130 17.68 8.96 -28.77
N VAL A 131 18.54 8.71 -27.78
CA VAL A 131 18.94 9.75 -26.83
C VAL A 131 20.45 9.99 -26.96
N ASN A 132 20.83 11.22 -27.34
CA ASN A 132 22.21 11.62 -27.58
C ASN A 132 22.97 10.72 -28.58
N GLY A 133 22.28 10.24 -29.62
CA GLY A 133 22.86 9.38 -30.67
C GLY A 133 23.01 7.91 -30.28
N ARG A 134 22.37 7.47 -29.18
CA ARG A 134 22.33 6.06 -28.77
C ARG A 134 20.88 5.57 -28.71
N ASP A 135 20.64 4.40 -29.29
CA ASP A 135 19.32 3.77 -29.32
C ASP A 135 19.07 3.00 -28.03
N TYR A 136 17.93 3.28 -27.39
CA TYR A 136 17.45 2.58 -26.20
C TYR A 136 16.19 1.82 -26.55
N LYS A 137 16.17 0.51 -26.32
CA LYS A 137 14.94 -0.28 -26.44
C LYS A 137 14.02 0.07 -25.27
N VAL A 138 12.80 0.48 -25.57
CA VAL A 138 11.86 0.97 -24.56
C VAL A 138 10.49 0.33 -24.68
N LEU A 139 9.81 0.22 -23.53
CA LEU A 139 8.37 0.03 -23.43
C LEU A 139 7.74 1.42 -23.29
N MET A 140 7.00 1.87 -24.29
CA MET A 140 6.32 3.16 -24.32
C MET A 140 4.82 2.95 -24.09
N ALA A 141 4.20 3.85 -23.33
CA ALA A 141 2.76 3.86 -23.15
C ALA A 141 2.14 5.26 -23.22
N THR A 142 0.91 5.28 -23.70
CA THR A 142 -0.04 6.39 -23.56
C THR A 142 -1.27 5.88 -22.82
N GLN A 143 -1.77 6.65 -21.87
CA GLN A 143 -3.05 6.41 -21.20
C GLN A 143 -4.00 7.56 -21.51
N ASN A 144 -5.19 7.26 -21.98
CA ASN A 144 -6.27 8.21 -22.18
C ASN A 144 -7.37 7.96 -21.15
N PHE A 145 -7.74 8.99 -20.40
CA PHE A 145 -8.81 8.95 -19.42
C PHE A 145 -9.95 9.84 -19.89
N ALA A 146 -11.16 9.30 -19.89
CA ALA A 146 -12.36 10.06 -20.21
C ALA A 146 -13.59 9.41 -19.56
N ASP A 147 -14.68 10.16 -19.50
CA ASP A 147 -16.01 9.63 -19.23
C ASP A 147 -16.82 9.52 -20.54
N THR A 148 -17.83 8.65 -20.54
CA THR A 148 -18.72 8.47 -21.70
C THR A 148 -19.87 9.45 -21.71
N ASP A 149 -20.47 9.61 -22.90
CA ASP A 149 -21.81 10.13 -23.14
C ASP A 149 -22.96 9.29 -22.52
N GLY A 150 -22.67 8.44 -21.53
CA GLY A 150 -23.60 7.46 -20.99
C GLY A 150 -23.72 6.19 -21.82
N GLN A 151 -22.78 5.87 -22.72
CA GLN A 151 -22.70 4.58 -23.41
C GLN A 151 -21.37 3.84 -23.14
N VAL A 152 -21.37 2.90 -22.19
CA VAL A 152 -20.28 1.96 -21.86
C VAL A 152 -20.26 0.85 -22.92
N ARG A 153 -19.12 0.54 -23.56
CA ARG A 153 -18.96 -0.75 -24.29
C ARG A 153 -18.36 -1.80 -23.36
N VAL A 154 -19.17 -2.77 -22.92
CA VAL A 154 -18.68 -3.92 -22.14
C VAL A 154 -17.93 -4.88 -23.08
N ASP A 155 -16.96 -5.66 -22.57
CA ASP A 155 -16.09 -6.62 -23.27
C ASP A 155 -16.86 -7.84 -23.87
N THR A 156 -18.05 -7.58 -24.38
CA THR A 156 -18.92 -8.43 -25.19
C THR A 156 -19.33 -7.74 -26.50
N GLY A 157 -18.98 -6.46 -26.71
CA GLY A 157 -19.35 -5.69 -27.90
C GLY A 157 -20.72 -4.99 -27.82
N THR A 158 -21.28 -4.84 -26.61
CA THR A 158 -22.63 -4.30 -26.38
C THR A 158 -22.60 -3.06 -25.48
N PHE A 159 -23.51 -2.10 -25.73
CA PHE A 159 -23.59 -0.83 -25.00
C PHE A 159 -24.54 -0.87 -23.79
N ALA A 160 -24.15 -0.25 -22.67
CA ALA A 160 -25.01 -0.04 -21.48
C ALA A 160 -24.85 1.38 -20.89
N ARG A 161 -25.93 1.93 -20.31
CA ARG A 161 -25.95 3.27 -19.68
C ARG A 161 -25.82 3.16 -18.16
N VAL A 162 -24.95 3.95 -17.55
CA VAL A 162 -24.69 3.99 -16.09
C VAL A 162 -24.82 5.43 -15.60
N ALA A 163 -25.26 5.63 -14.35
CA ALA A 163 -25.52 6.92 -13.72
C ALA A 163 -24.31 7.43 -12.90
N ASP A 164 -24.20 8.75 -12.76
CA ASP A 164 -23.00 9.46 -12.29
C ASP A 164 -22.75 9.30 -10.77
N PRO A 165 -21.52 8.97 -10.33
CA PRO A 165 -21.10 9.09 -8.94
C PRO A 165 -20.33 10.40 -8.71
N GLY A 166 -20.62 11.09 -7.61
CA GLY A 166 -19.87 12.27 -7.16
C GLY A 166 -18.87 11.92 -6.06
N ALA A 167 -17.67 12.48 -6.11
CA ALA A 167 -16.73 12.47 -5.00
C ALA A 167 -15.90 13.76 -4.95
N ASN A 168 -15.52 14.11 -3.73
CA ASN A 168 -14.51 15.10 -3.36
C ASN A 168 -13.48 14.32 -2.52
N LEU A 169 -12.15 14.54 -2.65
CA LEU A 169 -11.12 14.25 -1.62
C LEU A 169 -9.67 14.58 -2.09
N PHE A 170 -8.82 14.96 -1.13
CA PHE A 170 -7.41 15.41 -1.24
C PHE A 170 -6.38 14.24 -1.16
N LEU A 171 -5.14 14.42 -1.64
CA LEU A 171 -4.05 13.41 -1.65
C LEU A 171 -2.69 13.91 -1.09
N GLN A 172 -1.98 13.05 -0.35
CA GLN A 172 -0.75 13.30 0.45
C GLN A 172 0.57 13.16 -0.36
N SER A 173 1.67 13.73 0.16
CA SER A 173 3.00 13.83 -0.52
C SER A 173 4.03 12.77 -0.05
N ARG A 174 5.23 12.69 -0.67
CA ARG A 174 6.36 11.81 -0.24
C ARG A 174 6.81 12.05 1.21
N ALA A 175 6.67 13.27 1.71
CA ALA A 175 6.87 13.56 3.14
C ALA A 175 5.75 12.95 3.98
N GLY A 176 4.50 12.97 3.50
CA GLY A 176 3.36 12.25 4.10
C GLY A 176 3.45 10.72 3.98
N TRP A 177 4.19 10.21 2.99
CA TRP A 177 4.54 8.78 2.84
C TRP A 177 5.67 8.38 3.79
N LEU A 178 6.69 9.22 3.99
CA LEU A 178 7.71 9.03 5.02
C LEU A 178 7.13 9.17 6.44
N GLU A 179 6.16 10.07 6.64
CA GLU A 179 5.34 10.12 7.85
C GLU A 179 4.51 8.84 7.99
N SER A 180 3.97 8.23 6.93
CA SER A 180 3.25 6.95 7.07
C SER A 180 4.08 5.75 7.55
N PHE A 181 5.41 5.87 7.67
CA PHE A 181 6.28 4.90 8.36
C PHE A 181 6.32 5.05 9.88
N ASP A 182 5.71 6.10 10.44
CA ASP A 182 5.62 6.24 11.89
C ASP A 182 4.45 5.44 12.50
N GLY A 183 3.59 4.83 11.66
CA GLY A 183 2.35 4.18 12.09
C GLY A 183 1.33 5.15 12.69
N GLN A 184 1.63 6.43 12.78
CA GLN A 184 0.82 7.51 13.33
C GLN A 184 -0.22 8.04 12.33
N ARG A 185 -0.80 7.21 11.47
CA ARG A 185 -2.14 7.51 10.90
C ARG A 185 -3.22 7.43 11.99
N PHE A 186 -2.95 7.99 13.16
CA PHE A 186 -3.91 8.18 14.21
C PHE A 186 -4.39 9.62 14.18
N VAL A 187 -5.70 9.73 14.42
CA VAL A 187 -6.49 10.94 14.48
C VAL A 187 -6.96 11.42 13.10
N THR A 188 -7.94 10.73 12.53
CA THR A 188 -9.11 11.54 12.16
C THR A 188 -9.66 12.06 13.49
N PRO A 189 -9.71 13.38 13.74
CA PRO A 189 -10.23 13.90 14.99
C PRO A 189 -11.58 13.28 15.25
N GLY A 190 -11.73 12.66 16.43
CA GLY A 190 -13.04 12.28 16.91
C GLY A 190 -13.96 13.50 16.79
N PRO A 191 -15.25 13.30 16.49
CA PRO A 191 -16.16 14.42 16.45
C PRO A 191 -16.10 15.13 17.81
N ALA A 192 -16.13 16.47 17.81
CA ALA A 192 -16.01 17.24 19.06
C ALA A 192 -17.02 16.73 20.11
N GLN A 193 -16.73 16.90 21.40
CA GLN A 193 -17.58 16.49 22.54
C GLN A 193 -19.08 16.89 22.44
N SER A 194 -19.47 17.69 21.45
CA SER A 194 -20.82 18.17 21.19
C SER A 194 -21.52 17.50 20.00
N THR A 195 -20.99 16.42 19.43
CA THR A 195 -21.54 15.84 18.20
C THR A 195 -22.50 14.71 18.55
N PRO A 196 -23.81 14.82 18.28
CA PRO A 196 -24.76 13.77 18.60
C PRO A 196 -24.54 12.59 17.63
N ARG A 197 -23.78 11.58 18.06
CA ARG A 197 -23.90 10.22 17.52
C ARG A 197 -24.84 9.43 18.42
N ASN A 198 -25.36 8.32 17.90
CA ASN A 198 -26.47 7.63 18.52
C ASN A 198 -26.12 7.06 19.90
N ASP A 199 -24.85 6.75 20.24
CA ASP A 199 -24.52 6.06 21.49
C ASP A 199 -23.09 6.38 22.04
N ASP A 200 -22.84 7.61 22.53
CA ASP A 200 -21.57 7.96 23.21
C ASP A 200 -21.50 7.38 24.64
N TYR A 201 -20.65 6.36 24.88
CA TYR A 201 -20.41 5.78 26.21
C TYR A 201 -19.23 6.46 26.91
N GLN A 202 -19.52 7.45 27.77
CA GLN A 202 -18.54 7.95 28.76
C GLN A 202 -18.66 7.16 30.06
N LEU A 203 -17.71 6.27 30.30
CA LEU A 203 -17.74 5.36 31.43
C LEU A 203 -17.15 6.01 32.69
N THR A 204 -17.13 5.27 33.79
CA THR A 204 -16.82 5.80 35.11
C THR A 204 -15.31 5.80 35.37
N ALA A 205 -14.88 5.62 36.62
CA ALA A 205 -13.47 5.44 36.96
C ALA A 205 -13.28 4.11 37.68
N ARG A 206 -14.17 3.16 37.39
CA ARG A 206 -14.27 1.83 37.95
C ARG A 206 -14.23 0.87 36.78
N ASN A 207 -14.00 -0.41 37.07
CA ASN A 207 -14.11 -1.47 36.08
C ASN A 207 -15.53 -1.50 35.49
N ASP A 208 -15.64 -1.11 34.24
CA ASP A 208 -16.87 -0.99 33.50
C ASP A 208 -16.98 -2.10 32.43
N VAL A 209 -18.21 -2.47 32.09
CA VAL A 209 -18.50 -3.42 31.01
C VAL A 209 -19.54 -2.78 30.11
N ALA A 210 -19.23 -2.59 28.83
CA ALA A 210 -20.10 -1.90 27.89
C ALA A 210 -20.08 -2.56 26.50
N TRP A 211 -21.20 -2.42 25.80
CA TRP A 211 -21.36 -2.87 24.41
C TRP A 211 -22.07 -1.79 23.60
N GLY A 212 -21.46 -1.33 22.50
CA GLY A 212 -21.95 -0.26 21.63
C GLY A 212 -23.20 -0.66 20.84
N GLY A 213 -23.19 -1.88 20.30
CA GLY A 213 -24.33 -2.42 19.56
C GLY A 213 -24.13 -2.26 18.06
N ASN A 214 -25.13 -1.75 17.34
CA ASN A 214 -25.00 -1.51 15.90
C ASN A 214 -24.78 0.00 15.66
N GLY A 215 -24.01 0.32 14.62
CA GLY A 215 -23.72 1.70 14.26
C GLY A 215 -22.30 2.05 14.67
N ASN A 216 -21.87 3.27 14.36
CA ASN A 216 -20.51 3.72 14.64
C ASN A 216 -20.46 4.38 16.02
N ASP A 217 -19.88 3.70 16.99
CA ASP A 217 -19.92 4.04 18.39
C ASP A 217 -18.62 4.68 18.88
N TRP A 218 -18.73 5.44 19.98
CA TRP A 218 -17.60 6.03 20.66
C TRP A 218 -17.64 5.67 22.14
N MET A 219 -16.58 5.03 22.63
CA MET A 219 -16.46 4.53 23.99
C MET A 219 -15.16 5.03 24.64
N ASP A 220 -15.26 5.50 25.89
CA ASP A 220 -14.13 5.96 26.71
C ASP A 220 -14.24 5.39 28.14
N GLY A 221 -13.39 4.40 28.44
CA GLY A 221 -13.29 3.69 29.74
C GLY A 221 -12.69 4.54 30.86
N ARG A 222 -11.85 5.53 30.51
CA ARG A 222 -11.14 6.45 31.40
C ARG A 222 -10.17 5.78 32.37
N ARG A 223 -10.67 5.18 33.44
CA ARG A 223 -9.87 4.51 34.47
C ARG A 223 -10.62 3.25 34.86
N GLY A 224 -9.91 2.16 35.08
CA GLY A 224 -10.56 0.93 35.49
C GLY A 224 -9.82 -0.26 34.94
N HIS A 225 -10.49 -1.40 34.94
CA HIS A 225 -10.11 -2.55 34.12
C HIS A 225 -11.36 -2.85 33.33
N ASP A 226 -11.45 -2.26 32.15
CA ASP A 226 -12.69 -2.10 31.41
C ASP A 226 -12.82 -3.19 30.35
N SER A 227 -14.05 -3.64 30.11
CA SER A 227 -14.37 -4.59 29.05
C SER A 227 -15.34 -3.94 28.07
N LEU A 228 -14.80 -3.48 26.95
CA LEU A 228 -15.51 -2.66 25.98
C LEU A 228 -15.63 -3.39 24.65
N SER A 229 -16.81 -3.37 24.05
CA SER A 229 -17.04 -3.91 22.71
C SER A 229 -17.83 -2.93 21.86
N GLY A 230 -17.36 -2.62 20.66
CA GLY A 230 -18.05 -1.78 19.68
C GLY A 230 -19.27 -2.51 19.11
N GLY A 231 -19.02 -3.59 18.39
CA GLY A 231 -20.07 -4.37 17.72
C GLY A 231 -20.01 -4.14 16.21
N PRO A 232 -21.14 -4.22 15.48
CA PRO A 232 -21.13 -3.86 14.07
C PRO A 232 -21.13 -2.34 13.83
N GLY A 233 -20.11 -1.83 13.16
CA GLY A 233 -19.93 -0.44 12.80
C GLY A 233 -18.45 -0.09 12.70
N ASN A 234 -18.14 1.17 12.38
CA ASN A 234 -16.77 1.69 12.48
C ASN A 234 -16.65 2.43 13.81
N ASP A 235 -16.17 1.71 14.81
CA ASP A 235 -16.19 2.08 16.21
C ASP A 235 -14.89 2.71 16.66
N ARG A 236 -14.98 3.48 17.75
CA ARG A 236 -13.83 4.11 18.38
C ARG A 236 -13.83 3.86 19.87
N ILE A 237 -12.83 3.13 20.34
CA ILE A 237 -12.76 2.61 21.70
C ILE A 237 -11.46 3.07 22.35
N PHE A 238 -11.57 3.69 23.52
CA PHE A 238 -10.45 4.05 24.38
C PHE A 238 -10.60 3.33 25.73
N GLY A 239 -9.60 2.55 26.13
CA GLY A 239 -9.56 1.90 27.44
C GLY A 239 -9.29 2.90 28.56
N GLY A 240 -8.16 3.60 28.47
CA GLY A 240 -7.73 4.57 29.46
C GLY A 240 -6.68 3.99 30.41
N GLU A 241 -6.73 4.35 31.69
CA GLU A 241 -5.80 3.78 32.68
C GLU A 241 -6.28 2.40 33.18
N GLY A 242 -5.39 1.41 33.18
CA GLY A 242 -5.54 0.09 33.81
C GLY A 242 -5.54 -1.04 32.78
N PHE A 243 -5.79 -2.28 33.20
CA PHE A 243 -5.77 -3.47 32.33
C PHE A 243 -7.10 -3.66 31.61
N ASP A 244 -7.17 -3.24 30.35
CA ASP A 244 -8.39 -3.18 29.58
C ASP A 244 -8.51 -4.31 28.55
N SER A 245 -9.74 -4.71 28.26
CA SER A 245 -10.10 -5.70 27.24
C SER A 245 -11.06 -5.05 26.24
N LEU A 246 -10.55 -4.77 25.04
CA LEU A 246 -11.19 -3.94 24.04
C LEU A 246 -11.42 -4.74 22.76
N HIS A 247 -12.62 -4.66 22.19
CA HIS A 247 -13.00 -5.37 20.97
C HIS A 247 -13.73 -4.45 20.00
N GLY A 248 -13.18 -4.24 18.80
CA GLY A 248 -13.79 -3.45 17.73
C GLY A 248 -15.10 -4.10 17.26
N GLY A 249 -14.99 -5.22 16.55
CA GLY A 249 -16.13 -6.00 16.11
C GLY A 249 -16.16 -6.13 14.59
N ILE A 250 -17.24 -5.68 13.94
CA ILE A 250 -17.37 -5.75 12.47
C ILE A 250 -17.37 -4.34 11.93
N GLY A 251 -16.37 -4.00 11.12
CA GLY A 251 -16.19 -2.70 10.49
C GLY A 251 -14.76 -2.24 10.66
N ASN A 252 -14.47 -1.01 10.24
CA ASN A 252 -13.12 -0.48 10.34
C ASN A 252 -12.99 0.33 11.63
N ASP A 253 -12.38 -0.28 12.65
CA ASP A 253 -12.38 0.21 14.03
C ASP A 253 -11.08 0.94 14.41
N SER A 254 -11.17 1.76 15.45
CA SER A 254 -10.02 2.42 16.09
C SER A 254 -10.03 2.13 17.58
N VAL A 255 -9.08 1.31 18.03
CA VAL A 255 -9.02 0.80 19.39
C VAL A 255 -7.68 1.20 20.04
N GLN A 256 -7.75 1.83 21.20
CA GLN A 256 -6.60 2.31 21.95
C GLN A 256 -6.67 1.83 23.41
N GLY A 257 -5.62 1.15 23.88
CA GLY A 257 -5.49 0.62 25.24
C GLY A 257 -5.30 1.74 26.25
N GLY A 258 -4.12 2.36 26.21
CA GLY A 258 -3.74 3.41 27.16
C GLY A 258 -2.64 2.93 28.10
N PRO A 259 -2.51 3.49 29.30
CA PRO A 259 -1.59 2.96 30.29
C PRO A 259 -2.11 1.68 30.94
N GLY A 260 -1.47 0.55 30.69
CA GLY A 260 -1.94 -0.75 31.13
C GLY A 260 -1.26 -1.88 30.39
N ASN A 261 -1.52 -3.12 30.82
CA ASN A 261 -1.26 -4.28 29.97
C ASN A 261 -2.60 -4.68 29.38
N ASP A 262 -2.84 -4.26 28.15
CA ASP A 262 -4.16 -4.28 27.54
C ASP A 262 -4.28 -5.42 26.51
N THR A 263 -5.52 -5.79 26.24
CA THR A 263 -5.91 -6.84 25.30
C THR A 263 -6.85 -6.22 24.28
N LEU A 264 -6.38 -6.03 23.04
CA LEU A 264 -7.09 -5.33 21.98
C LEU A 264 -7.35 -6.27 20.79
N ALA A 265 -8.56 -6.28 20.27
CA ALA A 265 -8.91 -7.05 19.08
C ALA A 265 -9.73 -6.21 18.09
N GLY A 266 -9.32 -6.14 16.83
CA GLY A 266 -10.05 -5.47 15.74
C GLY A 266 -11.22 -6.30 15.23
N ALA A 267 -10.93 -7.55 14.85
CA ALA A 267 -11.82 -8.58 14.32
C ALA A 267 -12.10 -8.50 12.81
N GLU A 268 -13.27 -8.06 12.32
CA GLU A 268 -13.54 -8.02 10.88
C GLU A 268 -13.48 -6.58 10.35
N GLY A 269 -12.53 -6.27 9.48
CA GLY A 269 -12.42 -4.98 8.83
C GLY A 269 -10.98 -4.48 8.84
N ASN A 270 -10.74 -3.29 8.29
CA ASN A 270 -9.41 -2.69 8.30
C ASN A 270 -9.26 -1.83 9.55
N ASP A 271 -8.63 -2.39 10.56
CA ASP A 271 -8.63 -1.86 11.92
C ASP A 271 -7.35 -1.10 12.26
N GLN A 272 -7.45 -0.24 13.27
CA GLN A 272 -6.33 0.49 13.86
C GLN A 272 -6.24 0.19 15.35
N LEU A 273 -5.14 -0.44 15.77
CA LEU A 273 -4.93 -0.91 17.13
C LEU A 273 -3.68 -0.25 17.72
N ARG A 274 -3.78 0.28 18.95
CA ARG A 274 -2.65 0.88 19.68
C ARG A 274 -2.67 0.48 21.15
N GLY A 275 -1.60 -0.17 21.61
CA GLY A 275 -1.42 -0.53 23.03
C GLY A 275 -1.12 0.69 23.92
N GLU A 276 -0.09 1.46 23.56
CA GLU A 276 0.46 2.62 24.29
C GLU A 276 1.51 2.29 25.35
N LEU A 277 1.16 2.16 26.64
CA LEU A 277 2.15 1.99 27.71
C LEU A 277 1.87 0.70 28.48
N GLY A 278 2.79 -0.26 28.42
CA GLY A 278 2.72 -1.52 29.14
C GLY A 278 2.89 -2.67 28.17
N ASN A 279 2.71 -3.90 28.65
CA ASN A 279 2.90 -5.08 27.81
C ASN A 279 1.56 -5.50 27.22
N ASP A 280 1.33 -5.12 25.97
CA ASP A 280 0.04 -5.22 25.33
C ASP A 280 -0.07 -6.44 24.42
N THR A 281 -1.31 -6.90 24.21
CA THR A 281 -1.62 -7.99 23.28
C THR A 281 -2.66 -7.51 22.28
N LEU A 282 -2.28 -7.42 21.02
CA LEU A 282 -3.09 -6.89 19.93
C LEU A 282 -3.35 -7.99 18.89
N TRP A 283 -4.60 -8.12 18.46
CA TRP A 283 -5.01 -8.97 17.32
C TRP A 283 -5.73 -8.11 16.27
N GLY A 284 -5.21 -8.08 15.05
CA GLY A 284 -5.84 -7.43 13.89
C GLY A 284 -7.13 -8.14 13.51
N GLY A 285 -7.01 -9.32 12.91
CA GLY A 285 -8.14 -10.18 12.60
C GLY A 285 -8.22 -10.45 11.10
N MET A 286 -9.30 -10.02 10.45
CA MET A 286 -9.46 -10.07 9.00
C MET A 286 -9.49 -8.64 8.46
N GLY A 287 -8.64 -8.31 7.50
CA GLY A 287 -8.60 -7.01 6.87
C GLY A 287 -7.18 -6.53 6.73
N GLN A 288 -7.00 -5.26 6.37
CA GLN A 288 -5.68 -4.64 6.33
C GLN A 288 -5.53 -3.78 7.57
N ASP A 289 -4.83 -4.30 8.56
CA ASP A 289 -4.76 -3.72 9.89
C ASP A 289 -3.50 -2.89 10.08
N VAL A 290 -3.60 -1.87 10.93
CA VAL A 290 -2.46 -1.05 11.37
C VAL A 290 -2.34 -1.18 12.88
N MET A 291 -1.22 -1.75 13.33
CA MET A 291 -1.02 -2.13 14.71
C MET A 291 0.25 -1.49 15.28
N LEU A 292 0.10 -0.87 16.45
CA LEU A 292 1.19 -0.27 17.23
C LEU A 292 1.21 -0.85 18.64
N GLY A 293 2.32 -1.49 19.01
CA GLY A 293 2.52 -1.98 20.38
C GLY A 293 2.57 -0.82 21.35
N GLY A 294 3.64 -0.04 21.28
CA GLY A 294 3.88 1.08 22.17
C GLY A 294 5.16 0.88 22.96
N TYR A 295 5.15 1.31 24.23
CA TYR A 295 6.24 1.02 25.13
C TYR A 295 5.95 -0.26 25.90
N GLY A 296 6.77 -1.28 25.76
CA GLY A 296 6.50 -2.52 26.49
C GLY A 296 7.25 -3.73 26.01
N GLN A 297 6.62 -4.88 26.19
CA GLN A 297 6.98 -6.12 25.50
C GLN A 297 5.68 -6.63 24.93
N ASP A 298 5.45 -6.28 23.67
CA ASP A 298 4.15 -6.37 23.06
C ASP A 298 4.05 -7.60 22.17
N PHE A 299 2.83 -8.13 22.06
CA PHE A 299 2.49 -9.18 21.11
C PHE A 299 1.48 -8.64 20.11
N LEU A 300 1.85 -8.66 18.83
CA LEU A 300 1.01 -8.23 17.71
C LEU A 300 0.81 -9.40 16.75
N ASP A 301 -0.44 -9.71 16.42
CA ASP A 301 -0.83 -10.68 15.38
C ASP A 301 -1.78 -10.01 14.39
N GLY A 302 -1.32 -9.79 13.16
CA GLY A 302 -2.09 -9.13 12.08
C GLY A 302 -3.28 -9.97 11.64
N GLY A 303 -3.08 -11.28 11.52
CA GLY A 303 -4.13 -12.21 11.11
C GLY A 303 -4.19 -12.36 9.58
N ALA A 304 -5.28 -11.94 8.97
CA ALA A 304 -5.54 -12.17 7.55
C ALA A 304 -5.70 -10.86 6.79
N GLY A 305 -4.76 -10.56 5.91
CA GLY A 305 -4.78 -9.47 4.96
C GLY A 305 -3.37 -8.89 4.83
N ASN A 306 -3.25 -7.64 4.43
CA ASN A 306 -1.92 -7.04 4.26
C ASN A 306 -1.73 -6.04 5.38
N ASP A 307 -1.05 -6.47 6.43
CA ASP A 307 -1.04 -5.75 7.68
C ASP A 307 0.24 -4.93 7.85
N TRP A 308 0.14 -3.87 8.63
CA TRP A 308 1.27 -3.05 9.04
C TRP A 308 1.41 -3.14 10.55
N LEU A 309 2.52 -3.72 11.01
CA LEU A 309 2.79 -3.97 12.42
C LEU A 309 4.06 -3.24 12.83
N ARG A 310 3.99 -2.49 13.93
CA ARG A 310 5.18 -1.93 14.58
C ARG A 310 5.16 -2.10 16.09
N GLY A 311 6.24 -2.65 16.64
CA GLY A 311 6.39 -2.87 18.08
C GLY A 311 6.58 -1.55 18.84
N GLU A 312 7.41 -0.65 18.30
CA GLU A 312 7.87 0.58 18.97
C GLU A 312 8.96 0.25 20.02
N PRO A 313 9.21 0.99 21.13
CA PRO A 313 10.20 0.56 22.11
C PRO A 313 9.78 -0.67 22.93
N GLY A 314 10.53 -1.75 22.81
CA GLY A 314 10.20 -2.99 23.51
C GLY A 314 11.01 -4.18 23.03
N ASN A 315 10.86 -5.33 23.69
CA ASN A 315 11.27 -6.59 23.05
C ASN A 315 9.98 -7.27 22.60
N ASP A 316 9.63 -7.02 21.35
CA ASP A 316 8.29 -7.28 20.84
C ASP A 316 8.25 -8.54 19.99
N ARG A 317 7.04 -9.08 19.84
CA ARG A 317 6.77 -10.23 18.98
C ARG A 317 5.68 -9.86 17.99
N LEU A 318 6.05 -9.77 16.71
CA LEU A 318 5.16 -9.41 15.62
C LEU A 318 4.94 -10.62 14.70
N VAL A 319 3.67 -10.91 14.40
CA VAL A 319 3.23 -11.99 13.51
C VAL A 319 2.33 -11.38 12.43
N GLY A 320 2.76 -11.36 11.16
CA GLY A 320 1.94 -10.91 10.04
C GLY A 320 0.83 -11.91 9.69
N ALA A 321 1.17 -13.20 9.76
CA ALA A 321 0.30 -14.34 9.45
C ALA A 321 -0.02 -14.50 7.97
N ALA A 322 -1.16 -14.04 7.44
CA ALA A 322 -1.58 -14.35 6.08
C ALA A 322 -1.82 -13.11 5.22
N GLY A 323 -0.97 -12.93 4.22
CA GLY A 323 -1.02 -11.88 3.21
C GLY A 323 0.35 -11.20 3.11
N ASN A 324 0.42 -10.02 2.50
CA ASN A 324 1.71 -9.34 2.29
C ASN A 324 1.90 -8.30 3.39
N ASP A 325 2.64 -8.67 4.43
CA ASP A 325 2.70 -7.87 5.65
C ASP A 325 3.94 -6.99 5.71
N THR A 326 3.85 -5.88 6.44
CA THR A 326 4.97 -4.98 6.73
C THR A 326 5.23 -4.96 8.22
N LEU A 327 6.39 -5.44 8.64
CA LEU A 327 6.78 -5.59 10.04
C LEU A 327 7.98 -4.70 10.36
N HIS A 328 7.84 -3.91 11.42
CA HIS A 328 8.91 -3.07 11.96
C HIS A 328 9.01 -3.28 13.48
N GLY A 329 10.04 -3.99 13.95
CA GLY A 329 10.24 -4.25 15.38
C GLY A 329 10.24 -2.97 16.21
N GLY A 330 11.22 -2.10 15.95
CA GLY A 330 11.33 -0.83 16.66
C GLY A 330 12.63 -0.80 17.44
N LEU A 331 12.61 -0.35 18.69
CA LEU A 331 13.82 -0.35 19.53
C LEU A 331 13.78 -1.54 20.46
N GLY A 332 14.75 -2.45 20.37
CA GLY A 332 14.94 -3.53 21.33
C GLY A 332 15.41 -4.79 20.67
N ASN A 333 14.99 -5.96 21.13
CA ASN A 333 15.35 -7.22 20.49
C ASN A 333 14.06 -7.94 20.12
N ASP A 334 13.67 -7.82 18.86
CA ASP A 334 12.34 -8.20 18.42
C ASP A 334 12.33 -9.56 17.72
N VAL A 335 11.16 -10.20 17.72
CA VAL A 335 10.89 -11.41 16.96
C VAL A 335 9.84 -11.12 15.91
N LEU A 336 10.24 -11.15 14.64
CA LEU A 336 9.39 -10.87 13.49
C LEU A 336 9.08 -12.16 12.73
N ILE A 337 7.80 -12.42 12.49
CA ILE A 337 7.31 -13.56 11.72
C ILE A 337 6.39 -13.01 10.64
N GLY A 338 6.83 -13.00 9.38
CA GLY A 338 6.01 -12.55 8.26
C GLY A 338 4.82 -13.49 8.08
N GLY A 339 5.08 -14.69 7.55
CA GLY A 339 4.08 -15.74 7.46
C GLY A 339 3.90 -16.19 6.02
N ALA A 340 2.69 -16.09 5.50
CA ALA A 340 2.33 -16.50 4.16
C ALA A 340 2.05 -15.28 3.28
N GLY A 341 2.93 -15.01 2.33
CA GLY A 341 2.79 -13.93 1.37
C GLY A 341 4.16 -13.34 1.09
N ALA A 342 4.19 -12.16 0.47
CA ALA A 342 5.42 -11.42 0.22
C ALA A 342 5.60 -10.35 1.30
N ASP A 343 6.37 -10.68 2.32
CA ASP A 343 6.49 -9.87 3.52
C ASP A 343 7.66 -8.89 3.43
N VAL A 344 7.53 -7.80 4.19
CA VAL A 344 8.50 -6.71 4.27
C VAL A 344 8.94 -6.55 5.72
N PHE A 345 10.24 -6.62 5.95
CA PHE A 345 10.85 -6.36 7.26
C PHE A 345 11.68 -5.08 7.20
N ILE A 346 11.40 -4.13 8.08
CA ILE A 346 12.02 -2.80 8.09
C ILE A 346 13.03 -2.70 9.23
N PHE A 347 14.23 -2.20 8.90
CA PHE A 347 15.32 -1.98 9.86
C PHE A 347 15.95 -0.59 9.69
N GLN A 348 16.19 0.08 10.81
CA GLN A 348 16.92 1.34 10.90
C GLN A 348 17.99 1.26 11.99
N HIS A 349 18.84 2.28 12.08
CA HIS A 349 19.95 2.29 13.02
C HIS A 349 19.50 2.42 14.48
N GLY A 350 20.18 1.71 15.37
CA GLY A 350 19.97 1.71 16.82
C GLY A 350 18.79 0.85 17.27
N GLN A 351 18.32 -0.08 16.43
CA GLN A 351 17.14 -0.90 16.70
C GLN A 351 17.43 -2.17 17.49
N GLY A 352 18.70 -2.56 17.64
CA GLY A 352 19.10 -3.70 18.46
C GLY A 352 19.20 -5.01 17.69
N VAL A 353 18.88 -6.14 18.34
CA VAL A 353 19.13 -7.48 17.81
C VAL A 353 17.83 -8.22 17.53
N ASP A 354 17.44 -8.22 16.25
CA ASP A 354 16.16 -8.76 15.81
C ASP A 354 16.30 -10.16 15.21
N THR A 355 15.26 -10.97 15.38
CA THR A 355 15.17 -12.31 14.82
C THR A 355 14.00 -12.41 13.87
N ILE A 356 14.27 -12.77 12.61
CA ILE A 356 13.24 -13.06 11.62
C ILE A 356 13.09 -14.57 11.51
N SER A 357 11.89 -15.08 11.80
CA SER A 357 11.53 -16.49 11.65
C SER A 357 10.61 -16.68 10.45
N GLY A 358 10.84 -17.74 9.67
CA GLY A 358 9.98 -18.08 8.52
C GLY A 358 10.29 -17.33 7.23
N TYR A 359 11.40 -16.60 7.16
CA TYR A 359 11.83 -15.83 5.98
C TYR A 359 11.90 -16.68 4.70
N GLN A 360 11.25 -16.20 3.65
CA GLN A 360 11.10 -16.83 2.34
C GLN A 360 11.90 -16.07 1.27
N ARG A 361 13.08 -16.61 0.92
CA ARG A 361 13.95 -16.03 -0.12
C ARG A 361 13.20 -15.84 -1.46
N GLY A 362 13.39 -14.68 -2.08
CA GLY A 362 12.83 -14.30 -3.39
C GLY A 362 11.33 -14.00 -3.36
N ILE A 363 10.75 -13.99 -2.15
CA ILE A 363 9.37 -13.63 -1.88
C ILE A 363 9.37 -12.44 -0.91
N ASP A 364 10.04 -12.59 0.24
CA ASP A 364 10.15 -11.56 1.27
C ASP A 364 11.27 -10.56 0.97
N ARG A 365 11.20 -9.40 1.62
CA ARG A 365 12.15 -8.30 1.46
C ARG A 365 12.63 -7.73 2.78
N LEU A 366 13.90 -7.33 2.80
CA LEU A 366 14.48 -6.55 3.88
C LEU A 366 14.66 -5.12 3.39
N LEU A 367 13.99 -4.16 4.01
CA LEU A 367 14.26 -2.74 3.79
C LEU A 367 15.13 -2.21 4.92
N ILE A 368 16.34 -1.82 4.57
CA ILE A 368 17.37 -1.39 5.51
C ILE A 368 17.68 0.08 5.22
N GLY A 369 17.67 0.92 6.26
CA GLY A 369 17.99 2.33 6.12
C GLY A 369 19.36 2.57 5.48
N ASP A 370 19.46 3.54 4.57
CA ASP A 370 20.68 3.87 3.82
C ASP A 370 21.94 4.00 4.71
N GLY A 371 21.78 4.49 5.94
CA GLY A 371 22.87 4.69 6.90
C GLY A 371 23.52 3.40 7.42
N LEU A 372 22.86 2.24 7.26
CA LEU A 372 23.35 0.93 7.68
C LEU A 372 24.02 0.14 6.53
N LEU A 373 23.92 0.63 5.30
CA LEU A 373 24.43 -0.06 4.12
C LEU A 373 25.74 0.56 3.63
N ASP A 374 26.69 -0.28 3.23
CA ASP A 374 27.89 0.21 2.54
C ASP A 374 27.53 0.66 1.12
N ALA A 375 28.18 1.74 0.66
CA ALA A 375 28.08 2.22 -0.72
C ALA A 375 28.47 1.15 -1.76
N ASN A 376 29.28 0.16 -1.38
CA ASN A 376 29.59 -1.01 -2.21
C ASN A 376 28.87 -2.25 -1.66
N PRO A 377 27.85 -2.77 -2.36
CA PRO A 377 27.11 -3.96 -1.93
C PRO A 377 28.00 -5.20 -1.70
N ALA A 378 29.08 -5.35 -2.48
CA ALA A 378 29.99 -6.48 -2.30
C ALA A 378 30.86 -6.36 -1.03
N ALA A 379 31.13 -5.13 -0.56
CA ALA A 379 31.79 -4.90 0.72
C ALA A 379 30.81 -5.21 1.86
N PHE A 380 29.57 -4.71 1.74
CA PHE A 380 28.51 -4.97 2.72
C PHE A 380 28.34 -6.48 2.98
N ILE A 381 28.12 -7.25 1.91
CA ILE A 381 27.91 -8.71 2.01
C ILE A 381 29.11 -9.41 2.65
N ARG A 382 30.34 -8.98 2.33
CA ARG A 382 31.57 -9.61 2.84
C ARG A 382 31.79 -9.32 4.32
N ASP A 383 31.53 -8.08 4.74
CA ASP A 383 31.93 -7.58 6.05
C ASP A 383 30.82 -7.73 7.10
N HIS A 384 29.56 -7.66 6.68
CA HIS A 384 28.40 -7.63 7.57
C HIS A 384 27.61 -8.95 7.58
N MET A 385 27.67 -9.75 6.51
CA MET A 385 26.83 -10.95 6.40
C MET A 385 27.61 -12.26 6.57
N HIS A 386 27.10 -13.17 7.39
CA HIS A 386 27.67 -14.50 7.51
C HIS A 386 26.62 -15.59 7.73
N LYS A 387 26.88 -16.77 7.18
CA LYS A 387 26.04 -17.97 7.38
C LYS A 387 26.33 -18.59 8.74
N THR A 388 25.29 -19.01 9.45
CA THR A 388 25.39 -19.82 10.68
C THR A 388 24.74 -21.19 10.46
N ALA A 389 24.84 -22.09 11.45
CA ALA A 389 24.16 -23.39 11.39
C ALA A 389 22.62 -23.26 11.31
N ASN A 390 22.07 -22.16 11.84
CA ASN A 390 20.63 -21.97 12.00
C ASN A 390 20.06 -20.91 11.06
N GLY A 391 20.88 -20.19 10.28
CA GLY A 391 20.39 -19.01 9.60
C GLY A 391 21.47 -18.20 8.89
N VAL A 392 21.16 -16.95 8.58
CA VAL A 392 22.10 -15.92 8.13
C VAL A 392 22.04 -14.78 9.13
N VAL A 393 23.20 -14.25 9.49
CA VAL A 393 23.31 -13.08 10.37
C VAL A 393 23.82 -11.91 9.56
N ILE A 394 23.18 -10.75 9.73
CA ILE A 394 23.63 -9.45 9.23
C ILE A 394 23.99 -8.63 10.46
N ASP A 395 25.27 -8.31 10.62
CA ASP A 395 25.81 -7.55 11.75
C ASP A 395 26.20 -6.16 11.25
N PHE A 396 25.47 -5.12 11.68
CA PHE A 396 25.72 -3.76 11.21
C PHE A 396 26.77 -3.03 12.06
N GLY A 397 27.28 -3.65 13.12
CA GLY A 397 28.10 -2.98 14.12
C GLY A 397 27.25 -2.22 15.15
N ASP A 398 27.92 -1.63 16.14
CA ASP A 398 27.31 -0.79 17.19
C ASP A 398 26.15 -1.44 18.00
N GLY A 399 26.02 -2.76 17.92
CA GLY A 399 24.99 -3.53 18.64
C GLY A 399 23.76 -3.87 17.79
N ASP A 400 23.69 -3.39 16.55
CA ASP A 400 22.58 -3.68 15.63
C ASP A 400 22.83 -4.97 14.84
N ARG A 401 21.85 -5.87 14.83
CA ARG A 401 21.96 -7.16 14.13
C ARG A 401 20.60 -7.72 13.72
N ILE A 402 20.55 -8.35 12.55
CA ILE A 402 19.43 -9.21 12.14
C ILE A 402 19.89 -10.66 12.11
N VAL A 403 19.08 -11.54 12.70
CA VAL A 403 19.23 -12.99 12.64
C VAL A 403 18.07 -13.55 11.82
N LEU A 404 18.34 -13.99 10.59
CA LEU A 404 17.37 -14.68 9.76
C LEU A 404 17.45 -16.19 9.99
N GLU A 405 16.43 -16.76 10.61
CA GLU A 405 16.38 -18.21 10.87
C GLU A 405 15.98 -19.00 9.61
N GLY A 406 16.77 -20.03 9.31
CA GLY A 406 16.53 -20.93 8.18
C GLY A 406 17.78 -21.68 7.77
N GLN A 407 17.76 -23.01 7.93
CA GLN A 407 18.92 -23.86 7.62
C GLN A 407 19.33 -23.77 6.14
N ASN A 408 18.35 -23.61 5.23
CA ASN A 408 18.59 -23.57 3.79
C ASN A 408 18.97 -22.18 3.25
N LEU A 409 18.99 -21.14 4.09
CA LEU A 409 19.36 -19.79 3.64
C LEU A 409 20.83 -19.71 3.24
N THR A 410 21.15 -18.83 2.30
CA THR A 410 22.53 -18.52 1.92
C THR A 410 22.74 -17.01 2.00
N VAL A 411 23.98 -16.58 2.25
CA VAL A 411 24.32 -15.15 2.33
C VAL A 411 23.96 -14.43 1.02
N ALA A 412 24.40 -14.98 -0.11
CA ALA A 412 24.08 -14.40 -1.42
C ALA A 412 22.56 -14.34 -1.66
N GLY A 413 21.85 -15.40 -1.28
CA GLY A 413 20.41 -15.45 -1.47
C GLY A 413 19.64 -14.42 -0.65
N VAL A 414 20.06 -14.15 0.59
CA VAL A 414 19.47 -13.09 1.43
C VAL A 414 19.86 -11.70 0.91
N ALA A 415 21.09 -11.54 0.40
CA ALA A 415 21.56 -10.26 -0.11
C ALA A 415 20.79 -9.77 -1.35
N ASP A 416 20.29 -10.69 -2.18
CA ASP A 416 19.45 -10.37 -3.34
C ASP A 416 18.13 -9.68 -2.96
N ASP A 417 17.67 -9.87 -1.72
CA ASP A 417 16.38 -9.42 -1.20
C ASP A 417 16.49 -8.19 -0.28
N ILE A 418 17.68 -7.57 -0.20
CA ILE A 418 17.95 -6.33 0.55
C ILE A 418 17.71 -5.09 -0.34
N PHE A 419 16.93 -4.16 0.18
CA PHE A 419 16.63 -2.87 -0.45
C PHE A 419 16.93 -1.73 0.51
N ALA A 420 17.44 -0.63 -0.05
CA ALA A 420 17.79 0.56 0.70
C ALA A 420 16.59 1.53 0.77
N ILE A 421 16.41 2.20 1.92
CA ILE A 421 15.33 3.19 2.16
C ILE A 421 15.81 4.47 2.83
#